data_AF-A0A136Q335-F1
#
_entry.id   AF-A0A136Q335-F1
#
_cell.length_a   1.000
_cell.length_b   1.000
_cell.length_c   1.000
_cell.angle_alpha   90.00
_cell.angle_beta   90.00
_cell.angle_gamma   90.00
#
_symmetry.space_group_name_H-M   'P 1'
#
loop_
_entity.id
_entity.type
_entity.pdbx_description
1 polymer ?
#
loop_
_entity_poly.entity_id
_entity_poly.type
_entity_poly.pdbx_seq_one_letter_code
_entity_poly.pdbx_strand_id
1 'polypeptide(L)' 'MPEKDLEAYLDELKQISEKISDEDIKLADAVSLYKKGMAAADKASKLLEKFEQKLEIIHDDESEE' A
#
# COMPACT_ATOMS: atom_id res chain seq x y z
N MET A 1 -3.89 12.83 11.55
CA MET A 1 -4.34 11.43 11.57
C MET A 1 -3.09 10.57 11.60
N PRO A 2 -3.00 9.54 12.44
CA PRO A 2 -1.84 8.64 12.41
C PRO A 2 -1.71 8.03 11.01
N GLU A 3 -0.48 7.93 10.51
CA GLU A 3 -0.20 7.17 9.28
C GLU A 3 -0.61 5.71 9.52
N LYS A 4 -1.37 5.14 8.57
CA LYS A 4 -1.69 3.72 8.58
C LYS A 4 -0.39 2.90 8.40
N ASP A 5 -0.33 1.74 9.04
CA ASP A 5 0.72 0.76 8.81
C ASP A 5 0.51 -0.01 7.49
N LEU A 6 1.49 -0.85 7.14
CA LEU A 6 1.47 -1.62 5.90
C LEU A 6 0.27 -2.58 5.83
N GLU A 7 -0.05 -3.27 6.92
CA GLU A 7 -1.17 -4.21 6.99
C GLU A 7 -2.51 -3.49 6.72
N ALA A 8 -2.72 -2.33 7.32
CA ALA A 8 -3.93 -1.54 7.10
C ALA A 8 -4.07 -1.05 5.65
N TYR A 9 -2.97 -0.77 4.93
CA TYR A 9 -3.04 -0.46 3.49
C TYR A 9 -3.34 -1.70 2.65
N LEU A 10 -2.79 -2.87 2.99
CA LEU A 10 -3.08 -4.12 2.28
C LEU A 10 -4.54 -4.55 2.46
N ASP A 11 -5.09 -4.41 3.67
CA ASP A 11 -6.51 -4.66 3.93
C ASP A 11 -7.42 -3.69 3.16
N GLU A 12 -7.05 -2.40 3.08
CA GLU A 12 -7.78 -1.43 2.27
C GLU A 12 -7.75 -1.79 0.77
N LEU A 13 -6.60 -2.21 0.25
CA LEU A 13 -6.47 -2.66 -1.14
C LEU A 13 -7.34 -3.89 -1.42
N LYS A 14 -7.37 -4.85 -0.49
CA LYS A 14 -8.22 -6.04 -0.59
C LYS A 14 -9.70 -5.67 -0.65
N GLN A 15 -10.17 -4.80 0.25
CA GLN A 15 -11.56 -4.33 0.26
C GLN A 15 -11.92 -3.55 -1.01
N ILE A 16 -10.99 -2.76 -1.55
CA ILE A 16 -11.18 -2.04 -2.81
C ILE A 16 -11.31 -3.03 -3.97
N SER A 17 -10.45 -4.06 -4.03
CA SER A 17 -10.52 -5.10 -5.05
C SER A 17 -11.85 -5.84 -5.02
N GLU A 18 -12.34 -6.20 -3.84
CA GLU A 18 -13.64 -6.87 -3.66
C GLU A 18 -14.79 -6.01 -4.18
N LYS A 19 -14.79 -4.70 -3.85
CA LYS A 19 -15.84 -3.77 -4.29
C LYS A 19 -15.79 -3.45 -5.78
N ILE A 20 -14.60 -3.38 -6.39
CA ILE A 20 -14.46 -3.14 -7.83
C ILE A 20 -14.92 -4.36 -8.64
N SER A 21 -14.82 -5.56 -8.06
CA SER A 21 -15.23 -6.82 -8.71
C SER A 21 -16.74 -7.04 -8.68
N ASP A 22 -17.50 -6.17 -8.02
CA ASP A 22 -18.97 -6.20 -8.03
C ASP A 22 -19.50 -5.82 -9.42
N GLU A 23 -20.26 -6.71 -10.06
CA GLU A 23 -20.79 -6.51 -11.41
C GLU A 23 -21.83 -5.37 -11.49
N ASP A 24 -22.44 -5.00 -10.36
CA ASP A 24 -23.46 -3.95 -10.28
C ASP A 24 -22.88 -2.56 -9.94
N ILE A 25 -21.55 -2.44 -9.82
CA ILE A 25 -20.91 -1.17 -9.46
C ILE A 25 -21.10 -0.11 -10.55
N LYS A 26 -21.45 1.11 -10.14
CA LYS A 26 -21.50 2.25 -11.06
C LYS A 26 -20.09 2.65 -11.48
N LEU A 27 -19.90 2.99 -12.75
CA LEU A 27 -18.62 3.42 -13.30
C LEU A 27 -17.95 4.56 -12.49
N ALA A 28 -18.72 5.54 -12.05
CA ALA A 28 -18.20 6.65 -11.24
C ALA A 28 -17.63 6.17 -9.90
N ASP A 29 -18.29 5.21 -9.25
CA ASP A 29 -17.86 4.61 -7.99
C ASP A 29 -16.63 3.72 -8.21
N ALA A 30 -16.61 2.93 -9.29
CA ALA A 30 -15.46 2.13 -9.69
C ALA A 30 -14.21 2.98 -9.95
N VAL A 31 -14.34 4.09 -10.68
CA VAL A 31 -13.23 5.03 -10.92
C VAL A 31 -12.75 5.68 -9.62
N SER A 32 -13.68 6.00 -8.70
CA SER A 32 -13.34 6.56 -7.38
C SER A 32 -12.55 5.55 -6.53
N LEU A 33 -13.00 4.29 -6.49
CA LEU A 33 -12.32 3.20 -5.81
C LEU A 33 -10.96 2.89 -6.43
N TYR A 34 -10.85 2.90 -7.75
CA TYR A 34 -9.58 2.71 -8.45
C TYR A 34 -8.54 3.77 -8.04
N LYS A 35 -8.93 5.06 -8.04
CA LYS A 35 -8.05 6.15 -7.61
C LYS A 35 -7.61 6.00 -6.15
N LYS A 36 -8.53 5.58 -5.28
CA LYS A 36 -8.21 5.28 -3.87
C LYS A 36 -7.23 4.11 -3.76
N GLY A 37 -7.43 3.05 -4.54
CA GLY A 37 -6.56 1.89 -4.59
C GLY A 37 -5.15 2.27 -5.03
N MET A 38 -5.01 3.11 -6.05
CA MET A 38 -3.70 3.60 -6.48
C MET A 38 -2.98 4.43 -5.41
N ALA A 39 -3.71 5.28 -4.69
CA ALA A 39 -3.13 6.03 -3.59
C ALA A 39 -2.71 5.13 -2.40
N ALA A 40 -3.48 4.08 -2.09
CA ALA A 40 -3.13 3.13 -1.05
C ALA A 40 -1.90 2.28 -1.44
N ALA A 41 -1.83 1.83 -2.71
CA ALA A 41 -0.70 1.08 -3.24
C ALA A 41 0.60 1.90 -3.21
N ASP A 42 0.57 3.16 -3.65
CA ASP A 42 1.73 4.06 -3.60
C ASP A 42 2.27 4.22 -2.16
N LYS A 43 1.37 4.34 -1.18
CA LYS A 43 1.79 4.46 0.23
C LYS A 43 2.35 3.16 0.79
N ALA A 44 1.75 2.02 0.46
CA ALA A 44 2.26 0.71 0.84
C ALA A 44 3.66 0.46 0.24
N SER A 45 3.87 0.80 -1.03
CA SER A 45 5.17 0.72 -1.70
C SER A 45 6.22 1.57 -1.01
N LYS A 46 5.91 2.83 -0.69
CA LYS A 46 6.83 3.72 0.03
C LYS A 46 7.18 3.23 1.44
N LEU A 47 6.25 2.57 2.13
CA LEU A 47 6.51 1.94 3.42
C LEU A 47 7.48 0.77 3.28
N LEU A 48 7.30 -0.07 2.25
CA LEU A 48 8.22 -1.17 1.95
C LEU A 48 9.61 -0.68 1.58
N GLU A 49 9.72 0.32 0.69
CA GLU A 49 10.99 0.97 0.32
C GLU A 49 11.71 1.51 1.57
N LYS A 50 10.97 2.10 2.51
CA LYS A 50 11.55 2.59 3.77
C LYS A 50 12.04 1.46 4.68
N PHE A 51 11.40 0.30 4.66
CA PHE A 51 11.87 -0.88 5.41
C PHE A 51 13.09 -1.50 4.74
N GLU A 52 13.11 -1.59 3.41
CA GLU A 52 14.25 -2.05 2.63
C GLU A 52 15.49 -1.18 2.88
N GLN A 53 15.37 0.15 2.77
CA GLN A 53 16.48 1.07 3.08
C GLN A 53 17.01 0.90 4.51
N LYS A 54 16.13 0.65 5.49
CA LYS A 54 16.57 0.40 6.87
C LYS A 54 17.34 -0.90 7.00
N LEU A 55 16.92 -1.95 6.29
CA LEU A 55 17.62 -3.23 6.29
C LEU A 55 18.98 -3.13 5.58
N GLU A 56 19.07 -2.39 4.47
CA GLU A 56 20.35 -2.12 3.79
C GLU A 56 21.32 -1.35 4.69
N ILE A 57 20.85 -0.31 5.39
CA ILE A 57 21.69 0.43 6.36
C ILE A 57 22.24 -0.51 7.45
N ILE A 58 21.40 -1.40 8.00
CA ILE A 58 21.84 -2.37 9.00
C ILE A 58 22.88 -3.33 8.41
N HIS A 59 22.71 -3.74 7.15
CA HIS A 59 23.64 -4.67 6.51
C HIS A 59 25.01 -4.03 6.24
N ASP A 60 25.05 -2.76 5.83
CA ASP A 60 26.30 -2.02 5.64
C ASP A 60 27.06 -1.83 6.98
N ASP A 61 26.34 -1.54 8.07
CA ASP A 61 26.93 -1.43 9.42
C ASP A 61 27.47 -2.78 9.94
N GLU A 62 26.86 -3.91 9.59
CA GLU A 62 27.34 -5.26 9.97
C GLU A 62 28.48 -5.79 9.08
N SER A 63 28.76 -5.14 7.94
CA SER A 63 29.78 -5.58 6.98
C SER A 63 31.16 -4.92 7.17
N GLU A 64 31.29 -3.99 8.12
CA GLU A 64 32.54 -3.27 8.43
C GLU A 64 33.37 -3.87 9.60
N GLU A 65 33.12 -5.12 10.05
CA GLU A 65 33.97 -5.83 11.03
C GLU A 65 34.86 -6.94 10.45
#